data_AF-X1CZ92-F1
#
_entry.id   AF-X1CZ92-F1
#
_cell.length_a   1.000
_cell.length_b   1.000
_cell.length_c   1.000
_cell.angle_alpha   90.00
_cell.angle_beta   90.00
_cell.angle_gamma   90.00
#
_symmetry.space_group_name_H-M   'P 1'
#
loop_
_entity.id
_entity.type
_entity.pdbx_description
1 polymer ?
#
loop_
_entity_poly.entity_id
_entity_poly.type
_entity_poly.pdbx_seq_one_letter_code
_entity_poly.pdbx_strand_id
1 'polypeptide(L)'
;FIFGVHTKTTEEIKEYANLDAVLEDFATSDLEYKKAAAIFAQNPRPSTLKIGKRVANVKQKNNVAIDTAASGDYTVVINGTDFTYNAGGGDVAADIVDGLIAAIGGGSEPVTTTDNGNDFDIEADVAGVGFTISLSDHATEMTLTEPTPNTNVVTEIARIQLIDNDR
;
A
#
# COMPACT_ATOMS: atom_id res chain seq x y z
N PHE A 1 21.78 10.55 -8.84
CA PHE A 1 20.93 10.01 -7.78
C PHE A 1 20.47 8.61 -8.18
N ILE A 2 20.50 7.63 -7.29
CA ILE A 2 19.98 6.26 -7.50
C ILE A 2 18.88 6.00 -6.49
N PHE A 3 17.84 5.29 -6.92
CA PHE A 3 16.85 4.71 -6.02
C PHE A 3 16.80 3.19 -6.16
N GLY A 4 16.67 2.52 -5.03
CA GLY A 4 16.62 1.06 -4.95
C GLY A 4 15.79 0.58 -3.76
N VAL A 5 15.17 -0.60 -3.90
CA VAL A 5 14.53 -1.28 -2.76
C VAL A 5 15.60 -2.11 -2.08
N HIS A 6 16.12 -1.64 -0.95
CA HIS A 6 17.17 -2.33 -0.19
C HIS A 6 17.03 -2.06 1.31
N THR A 7 17.61 -2.93 2.13
CA THR A 7 17.69 -2.76 3.60
C THR A 7 19.13 -2.52 4.07
N LYS A 8 20.03 -2.21 3.15
CA LYS A 8 21.47 -2.11 3.39
C LYS A 8 21.91 -0.86 4.15
N THR A 9 21.17 0.24 4.03
CA THR A 9 21.42 1.47 4.78
C THR A 9 20.34 1.66 5.84
N THR A 10 20.69 2.34 6.92
CA THR A 10 19.73 2.76 7.95
C THR A 10 19.05 4.06 7.54
N GLU A 11 19.80 4.94 6.87
CA GLU A 11 19.33 6.22 6.33
C GLU A 11 18.46 6.02 5.08
N GLU A 12 17.43 6.86 4.92
CA GLU A 12 16.58 6.87 3.72
C GLU A 12 17.32 7.35 2.47
N ILE A 13 18.33 8.22 2.65
CA ILE A 13 19.24 8.67 1.61
C ILE A 13 20.64 8.73 2.21
N LYS A 14 21.62 8.15 1.52
CA LYS A 14 23.03 8.27 1.88
C LYS A 14 23.83 8.80 0.70
N GLU A 15 24.70 9.78 0.96
CA GLU A 15 25.61 10.35 -0.03
C GLU A 15 26.95 9.61 -0.01
N TYR A 16 27.48 9.34 -1.19
CA TYR A 16 28.75 8.65 -1.41
C TYR A 16 29.65 9.50 -2.30
N ALA A 17 30.93 9.60 -1.95
CA ALA A 17 31.92 10.34 -2.75
C ALA A 17 32.62 9.46 -3.81
N ASN A 18 32.57 8.13 -3.64
CA ASN A 18 33.27 7.18 -4.50
C ASN A 18 32.70 5.75 -4.38
N LEU A 19 33.17 4.86 -5.25
CA LEU A 19 32.78 3.45 -5.29
C LEU A 19 33.20 2.65 -4.06
N ASP A 20 34.30 3.01 -3.39
CA ASP A 20 34.77 2.30 -2.20
C ASP A 20 33.79 2.51 -1.05
N ALA A 21 33.32 3.75 -0.85
CA ALA A 21 32.27 4.05 0.11
C ALA A 21 30.95 3.33 -0.21
N VAL A 22 30.61 3.18 -1.50
CA VAL A 22 29.42 2.40 -1.89
C VAL A 22 29.60 0.91 -1.59
N LEU A 23 30.83 0.39 -1.72
CA LEU A 23 31.15 -1.01 -1.45
C LEU A 23 31.01 -1.40 0.02
N GLU A 24 31.14 -0.42 0.94
CA GLU A 24 30.94 -0.64 2.37
C GLU A 24 29.50 -1.08 2.67
N ASP A 25 28.52 -0.56 1.92
CA ASP A 25 27.09 -0.83 2.13
C ASP A 25 26.49 -1.82 1.10
N PHE A 26 26.99 -1.81 -0.14
CA PHE A 26 26.44 -2.58 -1.26
C PHE A 26 27.49 -3.50 -1.90
N ALA A 27 27.14 -4.78 -2.07
CA ALA A 27 28.01 -5.74 -2.74
C ALA A 27 28.10 -5.44 -4.24
N THR A 28 29.18 -5.88 -4.90
CA THR A 28 29.37 -5.71 -6.35
C THR A 28 28.28 -6.38 -7.21
N SER A 29 27.55 -7.35 -6.63
CA SER A 29 26.39 -7.99 -7.25
C SER A 29 25.14 -7.10 -7.25
N ASP A 30 25.03 -6.16 -6.31
CA ASP A 30 23.84 -5.35 -6.10
C ASP A 30 23.62 -4.37 -7.25
N LEU A 31 22.35 -4.09 -7.57
CA LEU A 31 21.99 -3.22 -8.67
C LEU A 31 22.41 -1.77 -8.38
N GLU A 32 22.36 -1.36 -7.12
CA GLU A 32 22.77 -0.05 -6.62
C GLU A 32 24.27 0.18 -6.86
N TYR A 33 25.11 -0.81 -6.53
CA TYR A 33 26.54 -0.75 -6.79
C TYR A 33 26.84 -0.67 -8.29
N LYS A 34 26.19 -1.50 -9.12
CA LYS A 34 26.39 -1.49 -10.58
C LYS A 34 26.01 -0.15 -11.21
N LYS A 35 24.92 0.46 -10.75
CA LYS A 35 24.51 1.82 -11.18
C LYS A 35 25.50 2.88 -10.69
N ALA A 36 25.97 2.78 -9.45
CA ALA A 36 26.98 3.70 -8.91
C ALA A 36 28.29 3.63 -9.70
N ALA A 37 28.71 2.42 -10.07
CA ALA A 37 29.86 2.19 -10.93
C ALA A 37 29.73 2.93 -12.27
N ALA A 38 28.57 2.83 -12.92
CA ALA A 38 28.31 3.52 -14.18
C ALA A 38 28.30 5.05 -14.02
N ILE A 39 27.78 5.59 -12.91
CA ILE A 39 27.75 7.03 -12.65
C ILE A 39 29.16 7.58 -12.42
N PHE A 40 29.95 6.94 -11.54
CA PHE A 40 31.31 7.39 -11.27
C PHE A 40 32.28 7.17 -12.45
N ALA A 41 31.89 6.37 -13.44
CA ALA A 41 32.65 6.19 -14.69
C ALA A 41 32.36 7.29 -15.75
N GLN A 42 31.42 8.19 -15.52
CA GLN A 42 31.12 9.29 -16.46
C GLN A 42 32.30 10.26 -16.59
N ASN A 43 32.38 10.97 -17.71
CA ASN A 43 33.33 12.06 -17.94
C ASN A 43 32.60 13.34 -18.40
N PRO A 44 32.62 14.43 -17.60
CA PRO A 44 33.29 14.58 -16.31
C PRO A 44 32.65 13.71 -15.22
N ARG A 45 33.50 13.20 -14.32
CA ARG A 45 33.07 12.34 -13.21
C ARG A 45 32.31 13.15 -12.16
N PRO A 46 31.10 12.72 -11.74
CA PRO A 46 30.40 13.29 -10.60
C PRO A 46 31.23 13.17 -9.30
N SER A 47 31.26 14.24 -8.51
CA SER A 47 31.97 14.28 -7.23
C SER A 47 31.25 13.52 -6.11
N THR A 48 29.92 13.45 -6.19
CA THR A 48 29.08 12.79 -5.21
C THR A 48 27.92 12.04 -5.89
N LEU A 49 27.39 11.06 -5.19
CA LEU A 49 26.26 10.25 -5.60
C LEU A 49 25.40 9.96 -4.37
N LYS A 50 24.15 10.37 -4.41
CA LYS A 50 23.15 9.97 -3.43
C LYS A 50 22.45 8.69 -3.86
N ILE A 51 22.34 7.73 -2.95
CA ILE A 51 21.55 6.50 -3.10
C ILE A 51 20.44 6.54 -2.05
N GLY A 52 19.21 6.53 -2.52
CA GLY A 52 18.01 6.51 -1.69
C GLY A 52 17.38 5.13 -1.61
N LYS A 53 16.85 4.81 -0.44
CA LYS A 53 16.05 3.63 -0.16
C LYS A 53 14.60 3.89 -0.57
N ARG A 54 14.05 2.95 -1.32
CA ARG A 54 12.61 2.84 -1.59
C ARG A 54 12.01 1.77 -0.70
N VAL A 55 10.79 2.00 -0.25
CA VAL A 55 10.00 0.96 0.39
C VAL A 55 9.48 0.05 -0.74
N ALA A 56 9.26 -1.23 -0.44
CA ALA A 56 8.55 -2.07 -1.39
C ALA A 56 7.11 -1.58 -1.46
N ASN A 57 6.50 -1.60 -2.65
CA ASN A 57 5.07 -1.36 -2.73
C ASN A 57 4.34 -2.37 -1.84
N VAL A 58 3.37 -1.92 -1.07
CA VAL A 58 2.54 -2.76 -0.21
C VAL A 58 1.10 -2.69 -0.72
N LYS A 59 0.38 -3.80 -0.63
CA LYS A 59 -1.05 -3.82 -0.92
C LYS A 59 -1.83 -3.13 0.20
N GLN A 60 -2.81 -2.33 -0.18
CA GLN A 60 -3.76 -1.80 0.78
C GLN A 60 -4.59 -2.94 1.36
N LYS A 61 -4.82 -2.92 2.68
CA LYS A 61 -5.74 -3.81 3.37
C LYS A 61 -6.63 -2.99 4.29
N ASN A 62 -7.93 -3.11 4.08
CA ASN A 62 -8.99 -2.56 4.92
C ASN A 62 -9.75 -3.71 5.59
N ASN A 63 -10.31 -3.45 6.75
CA ASN A 63 -11.20 -4.39 7.43
C ASN A 63 -12.54 -3.71 7.71
N VAL A 64 -13.63 -4.41 7.41
CA VAL A 64 -14.99 -3.98 7.67
C VAL A 64 -15.60 -4.95 8.67
N ALA A 65 -15.92 -4.44 9.86
CA ALA A 65 -16.57 -5.20 10.92
C ALA A 65 -18.05 -4.86 11.01
N ILE A 66 -18.89 -5.88 11.25
CA ILE A 66 -20.31 -5.70 11.56
C ILE A 66 -20.45 -5.71 13.09
N ASP A 67 -20.59 -4.52 13.67
CA ASP A 67 -20.65 -4.33 15.13
C ASP A 67 -22.00 -4.74 15.70
N THR A 68 -23.09 -4.54 14.95
CA THR A 68 -24.44 -4.92 15.33
C THR A 68 -25.26 -5.28 14.09
N ALA A 69 -25.92 -6.45 14.14
CA ALA A 69 -26.84 -6.86 13.07
C ALA A 69 -28.22 -6.22 13.27
N ALA A 70 -28.72 -5.59 12.21
CA ALA A 70 -30.04 -5.00 12.12
C ALA A 70 -30.62 -5.28 10.73
N SER A 71 -31.94 -5.16 10.58
CA SER A 71 -32.57 -5.30 9.25
C SER A 71 -32.38 -4.04 8.42
N GLY A 72 -32.09 -4.19 7.13
CA GLY A 72 -31.98 -3.11 6.16
C GLY A 72 -30.72 -3.20 5.31
N ASP A 73 -30.43 -2.15 4.56
CA ASP A 73 -29.33 -2.16 3.58
C ASP A 73 -27.99 -1.87 4.26
N TYR A 74 -27.03 -2.78 4.09
CA TYR A 74 -25.63 -2.56 4.41
C TYR A 74 -24.89 -2.29 3.12
N THR A 75 -24.23 -1.14 3.01
CA THR A 75 -23.55 -0.73 1.77
C THR A 75 -22.09 -0.36 2.02
N VAL A 76 -21.19 -1.05 1.31
CA VAL A 76 -19.77 -0.72 1.20
C VAL A 76 -19.53 -0.12 -0.17
N VAL A 77 -18.95 1.08 -0.21
CA VAL A 77 -18.63 1.79 -1.45
C VAL A 77 -17.16 1.64 -1.74
N ILE A 78 -16.80 1.02 -2.87
CA ILE A 78 -15.41 0.81 -3.31
C ILE A 78 -15.19 1.52 -4.64
N ASN A 79 -14.21 2.42 -4.71
CA ASN A 79 -13.95 3.26 -5.90
C ASN A 79 -15.17 4.03 -6.44
N GLY A 80 -16.15 4.31 -5.57
CA GLY A 80 -17.41 4.97 -5.93
C GLY A 80 -18.50 4.02 -6.45
N THR A 81 -18.24 2.70 -6.46
CA THR A 81 -19.21 1.65 -6.78
C THR A 81 -19.83 1.12 -5.49
N ASP A 82 -21.16 1.08 -5.43
CA ASP A 82 -21.91 0.59 -4.26
C ASP A 82 -22.05 -0.93 -4.28
N PHE A 83 -21.75 -1.57 -3.15
CA PHE A 83 -21.97 -3.00 -2.90
C PHE A 83 -22.91 -3.15 -1.72
N THR A 84 -24.13 -3.59 -2.00
CA THR A 84 -25.22 -3.61 -1.01
C THR A 84 -25.68 -5.03 -0.72
N TYR A 85 -25.88 -5.32 0.56
CA TYR A 85 -26.62 -6.47 1.05
C TYR A 85 -27.86 -6.01 1.83
N ASN A 86 -29.03 -6.57 1.51
CA ASN A 86 -30.29 -6.27 2.20
C ASN A 86 -30.50 -7.30 3.33
N ALA A 87 -30.19 -6.91 4.57
CA ALA A 87 -30.30 -7.77 5.73
C ALA A 87 -31.75 -7.95 6.19
N GLY A 88 -32.15 -9.19 6.41
CA GLY A 88 -33.42 -9.56 7.01
C GLY A 88 -33.41 -9.44 8.54
N GLY A 89 -34.59 -9.43 9.17
CA GLY A 89 -34.70 -9.36 10.65
C GLY A 89 -34.20 -10.59 11.41
N GLY A 90 -33.78 -11.65 10.71
CA GLY A 90 -33.16 -12.85 11.29
C GLY A 90 -31.68 -13.00 10.97
N ASP A 91 -31.12 -12.10 10.17
CA ASP A 91 -29.72 -12.17 9.75
C ASP A 91 -28.82 -11.80 10.91
N VAL A 92 -27.73 -12.55 11.07
CA VAL A 92 -26.66 -12.24 12.01
C VAL A 92 -25.51 -11.52 11.30
N ALA A 93 -24.52 -11.05 12.07
CA ALA A 93 -23.34 -10.39 11.52
C ALA A 93 -22.65 -11.21 10.41
N ALA A 94 -22.49 -12.52 10.60
CA ALA A 94 -21.92 -13.42 9.61
C ALA A 94 -22.73 -13.50 8.31
N ASP A 95 -24.07 -13.49 8.37
CA ASP A 95 -24.91 -13.49 7.17
C ASP A 95 -24.71 -12.19 6.36
N ILE A 96 -24.57 -11.07 7.06
CA ILE A 96 -24.31 -9.75 6.45
C ILE A 96 -22.91 -9.73 5.80
N VAL A 97 -21.89 -10.27 6.48
CA VAL A 97 -20.53 -10.40 5.94
C VAL A 97 -20.53 -11.25 4.67
N ASP A 98 -21.12 -12.44 4.71
CA ASP A 98 -21.22 -13.34 3.55
C ASP A 98 -21.94 -12.66 2.38
N GLY A 99 -23.02 -11.93 2.67
CA GLY A 99 -23.79 -11.16 1.71
C GLY A 99 -22.99 -10.04 1.03
N LEU A 100 -22.24 -9.25 1.82
CA LEU A 100 -21.38 -8.18 1.30
C LEU A 100 -20.20 -8.74 0.50
N ILE A 101 -19.56 -9.82 0.97
CA ILE A 101 -18.50 -10.52 0.24
C ILE A 101 -19.01 -11.02 -1.11
N ALA A 102 -20.20 -11.63 -1.14
CA ALA A 102 -20.81 -12.10 -2.38
C ALA A 102 -21.13 -10.93 -3.33
N ALA A 103 -21.62 -9.80 -2.81
CA ALA A 103 -21.87 -8.60 -3.61
C ALA A 103 -20.57 -8.05 -4.23
N ILE A 104 -19.50 -7.92 -3.42
CA ILE A 104 -18.18 -7.44 -3.89
C ILE A 104 -17.58 -8.42 -4.91
N GLY A 105 -17.62 -9.72 -4.63
CA GLY A 105 -17.12 -10.77 -5.53
C GLY A 105 -17.91 -10.90 -6.84
N GLY A 106 -19.16 -10.42 -6.88
CA GLY A 106 -19.94 -10.29 -8.11
C GLY A 106 -19.60 -9.03 -8.93
N GLY A 107 -18.83 -8.10 -8.36
CA GLY A 107 -18.36 -6.88 -9.00
C GLY A 107 -17.10 -7.07 -9.84
N SER A 108 -16.51 -5.94 -10.25
CA SER A 108 -15.28 -5.88 -11.04
C SER A 108 -14.17 -5.03 -10.40
N GLU A 109 -14.35 -4.64 -9.14
CA GLU A 109 -13.33 -3.88 -8.42
C GLU A 109 -12.10 -4.75 -8.19
N PRO A 110 -10.87 -4.22 -8.35
CA PRO A 110 -9.62 -4.97 -8.26
C PRO A 110 -9.22 -5.22 -6.80
N VAL A 111 -10.10 -5.87 -6.06
CA VAL A 111 -9.94 -6.20 -4.64
C VAL A 111 -10.31 -7.66 -4.38
N THR A 112 -9.63 -8.25 -3.41
CA THR A 112 -9.92 -9.59 -2.90
C THR A 112 -10.46 -9.47 -1.48
N THR A 113 -11.61 -10.10 -1.22
CA THR A 113 -12.19 -10.16 0.12
C THR A 113 -11.83 -11.46 0.85
N THR A 114 -11.66 -11.41 2.17
CA THR A 114 -11.46 -12.61 3.01
C THR A 114 -12.38 -12.54 4.22
N ASP A 115 -13.21 -13.58 4.39
CA ASP A 115 -14.10 -13.73 5.54
C ASP A 115 -13.33 -14.09 6.82
N ASN A 116 -13.65 -13.42 7.92
CA ASN A 116 -13.12 -13.68 9.26
C ASN A 116 -14.26 -13.98 10.28
N GLY A 117 -15.50 -14.17 9.82
CA GLY A 117 -16.69 -14.49 10.62
C GLY A 117 -17.62 -13.29 10.77
N ASN A 118 -17.32 -12.37 11.69
CA ASN A 118 -18.15 -11.16 11.93
C ASN A 118 -17.57 -9.89 11.30
N ASP A 119 -16.39 -10.02 10.70
CA ASP A 119 -15.73 -8.99 9.91
C ASP A 119 -15.13 -9.63 8.66
N PHE A 120 -14.72 -8.79 7.72
CA PHE A 120 -14.00 -9.24 6.55
C PHE A 120 -12.93 -8.25 6.13
N ASP A 121 -11.86 -8.80 5.58
CA ASP A 121 -10.79 -8.03 5.00
C ASP A 121 -11.05 -7.76 3.52
N ILE A 122 -10.62 -6.59 3.05
CA ILE A 122 -10.61 -6.19 1.65
C ILE A 122 -9.17 -5.78 1.32
N GLU A 123 -8.52 -6.54 0.45
CA GLU A 123 -7.13 -6.33 0.04
C GLU A 123 -7.07 -5.92 -1.43
N ALA A 124 -6.22 -4.95 -1.77
CA ALA A 124 -5.95 -4.61 -3.16
C ALA A 124 -5.28 -5.77 -3.91
N ASP A 125 -5.68 -6.01 -5.16
CA ASP A 125 -5.10 -7.11 -5.95
C ASP A 125 -3.62 -6.84 -6.31
N VAL A 126 -3.24 -5.57 -6.45
CA VAL A 126 -1.91 -5.15 -6.92
C VAL A 126 -1.24 -4.20 -5.92
N ALA A 127 -0.03 -4.54 -5.47
CA ALA A 127 0.74 -3.71 -4.55
C ALA A 127 1.06 -2.32 -5.13
N GLY A 128 0.81 -1.26 -4.36
CA GLY A 128 1.01 0.12 -4.79
C GLY A 128 -0.17 0.72 -5.57
N VAL A 129 -1.17 -0.09 -5.92
CA VAL A 129 -2.45 0.37 -6.48
C VAL A 129 -3.49 0.31 -5.37
N GLY A 130 -3.82 1.47 -4.80
CA GLY A 130 -4.82 1.58 -3.74
C GLY A 130 -6.24 1.67 -4.30
N PHE A 131 -7.22 1.58 -3.40
CA PHE A 131 -8.64 1.78 -3.69
C PHE A 131 -9.24 2.73 -2.64
N THR A 132 -10.32 3.44 -3.00
CA THR A 132 -11.09 4.20 -2.00
C THR A 132 -12.18 3.33 -1.43
N ILE A 133 -12.44 3.46 -0.13
CA ILE A 133 -13.51 2.74 0.54
C ILE A 133 -14.24 3.64 1.54
N SER A 134 -15.56 3.50 1.61
CA SER A 134 -16.42 4.15 2.60
C SER A 134 -17.67 3.30 2.88
N LEU A 135 -18.34 3.62 3.97
CA LEU A 135 -19.62 3.00 4.38
C LEU A 135 -20.73 4.05 4.21
N SER A 136 -21.83 3.70 3.53
CA SER A 136 -22.92 4.66 3.26
C SER A 136 -24.22 4.33 3.99
N ASP A 137 -24.63 3.06 4.00
CA ASP A 137 -25.85 2.60 4.67
C ASP A 137 -25.51 1.68 5.85
N HIS A 138 -26.25 1.81 6.97
CA HIS A 138 -25.92 1.20 8.27
C HIS A 138 -24.46 1.45 8.70
N ALA A 139 -23.91 2.62 8.35
CA ALA A 139 -22.55 3.00 8.70
C ALA A 139 -22.32 3.17 10.21
N THR A 140 -23.38 3.24 11.02
CA THR A 140 -23.30 3.27 12.49
C THR A 140 -23.16 1.88 13.11
N GLU A 141 -23.54 0.85 12.37
CA GLU A 141 -23.50 -0.57 12.74
C GLU A 141 -22.26 -1.28 12.17
N MET A 142 -21.42 -0.54 11.46
CA MET A 142 -20.22 -1.03 10.82
C MET A 142 -19.01 -0.17 11.21
N THR A 143 -17.87 -0.82 11.37
CA THR A 143 -16.59 -0.14 11.58
C THR A 143 -15.64 -0.46 10.43
N LEU A 144 -15.08 0.59 9.82
CA LEU A 144 -14.03 0.50 8.82
C LEU A 144 -12.68 0.83 9.46
N THR A 145 -11.72 -0.08 9.35
CA THR A 145 -10.33 0.17 9.74
C THR A 145 -9.37 -0.03 8.56
N GLU A 146 -8.23 0.64 8.60
CA GLU A 146 -7.14 0.50 7.62
C GLU A 146 -5.91 -0.10 8.31
N PRO A 147 -5.85 -1.44 8.49
CA PRO A 147 -4.70 -2.09 9.11
C PRO A 147 -3.43 -1.98 8.28
N THR A 148 -3.51 -1.79 6.95
CA THR A 148 -2.33 -1.61 6.10
C THR A 148 -2.59 -0.59 4.99
N PRO A 149 -1.96 0.60 5.04
CA PRO A 149 -2.12 1.61 4.01
C PRO A 149 -1.38 1.25 2.72
N ASN A 150 -1.90 1.71 1.58
CA ASN A 150 -1.20 1.59 0.31
C ASN A 150 0.13 2.38 0.34
N THR A 151 1.23 1.74 -0.04
CA THR A 151 2.52 2.43 -0.25
C THR A 151 2.92 2.30 -1.71
N ASN A 152 3.19 3.43 -2.37
CA ASN A 152 3.60 3.47 -3.76
C ASN A 152 4.74 4.46 -4.03
N VAL A 153 5.31 4.36 -5.23
CA VAL A 153 6.45 5.17 -5.67
C VAL A 153 6.19 6.69 -5.61
N VAL A 154 4.94 7.11 -5.79
CA VAL A 154 4.56 8.54 -5.80
C VAL A 154 4.57 9.10 -4.38
N THR A 155 4.00 8.37 -3.42
CA THR A 155 4.05 8.72 -1.99
C THR A 155 5.48 8.75 -1.46
N GLU A 156 6.34 7.86 -1.96
CA GLU A 156 7.77 7.83 -1.62
C GLU A 156 8.53 9.04 -2.18
N ILE A 157 8.34 9.35 -3.46
CA ILE A 157 9.01 10.48 -4.11
C ILE A 157 8.70 11.79 -3.36
N ALA A 158 7.44 11.99 -2.94
CA ALA A 158 7.06 13.18 -2.18
C ALA A 158 7.77 13.26 -0.80
N ARG A 159 7.91 12.13 -0.07
CA ARG A 159 8.65 12.10 1.20
C ARG A 159 10.12 12.40 1.02
N ILE A 160 10.72 11.84 -0.02
CA ILE A 160 12.15 11.98 -0.31
C ILE A 160 12.48 13.38 -0.79
N GLN A 161 11.63 14.02 -1.61
CA GLN A 161 11.79 15.43 -2.00
C GLN A 161 11.79 16.40 -0.81
N LEU A 162 11.08 16.04 0.28
CA LEU A 162 11.08 16.80 1.53
C LEU A 162 12.40 16.65 2.30
N ILE A 163 13.07 15.50 2.18
CA ILE A 163 14.33 15.19 2.87
C ILE A 163 15.53 15.71 2.08
N ASP A 164 15.53 15.55 0.75
CA ASP A 164 16.57 16.04 -0.16
C ASP A 164 16.29 17.48 -0.61
N ASN A 165 16.00 18.36 0.34
CA ASN A 165 15.65 19.77 0.07
C ASN A 165 16.90 20.64 -0.17
N ASP A 166 17.94 20.04 -0.76
CA ASP A 166 19.17 20.72 -1.13
C ASP A 166 18.87 21.64 -2.31
N ARG A 167 18.68 22.92 -1.98
CA ARG A 167 18.59 24.04 -2.93
C ARG A 167 19.94 24.34 -3.57
#